data_AF-K3W867-F1
#
_entry.id   AF-K3W867-F1
#
_cell.length_a   1.000
_cell.length_b   1.000
_cell.length_c   1.000
_cell.angle_alpha   90.00
_cell.angle_beta   90.00
_cell.angle_gamma   90.00
#
_symmetry.space_group_name_H-M   'P 1'
#
loop_
_entity.id
_entity.type
_entity.pdbx_description
1 polymer ?
#
loop_
_entity_poly.entity_id
_entity_poly.type
_entity_poly.pdbx_seq_one_letter_code
_entity_poly.pdbx_strand_id
1 'polypeptide(L)'
;MAGVKKELRKQIAAVLKATEAAEVALQSQQLTERIYALPEFRNAKVLSVYLEMPKEAATRGLLTAAFEAGKKVYVPKITGRGAEDLKMVQALSMNDINTFPKDKWQIPDPPLTSASGDAREDPIAALDLELVLMPGVAFDRSGGRLGHGKGYYDSFLRRLGEAYAKSGKPLPTTIGLCLSCQLVDQVPLSPHDKMLDIIVTPEEVVTQRWPRIVLIWQFDPMGKHGVLYLLCVVLLVAVAAAQDLYEVLGVSASATPAQMKKAYRKLSLKYHPDKQTGETREAVKEQFVKVTNAYRVLSDPARREKYDLYGIADEQEFKNFDEALRFSHEGVEDSLLNWLGLVAILAIGIVPIVIMQRNRTKPLKKRRPAKPVKK
;
A
#
# COMPACT_ATOMS: atom_id res chain seq x y z
N MET A 1 1.54 -12.28 1.06
CA MET A 1 2.66 -11.32 1.16
C MET A 1 3.80 -11.75 2.07
N ALA A 2 3.60 -11.99 3.38
CA ALA A 2 4.70 -12.34 4.30
C ALA A 2 5.45 -13.64 3.93
N GLY A 3 4.73 -14.67 3.47
CA GLY A 3 5.34 -15.93 3.00
C GLY A 3 6.24 -15.75 1.77
N VAL A 4 5.77 -15.00 0.77
CA VAL A 4 6.54 -14.70 -0.46
C VAL A 4 7.82 -13.92 -0.13
N LYS A 5 7.72 -12.89 0.71
CA LYS A 5 8.90 -12.14 1.21
C LYS A 5 9.91 -13.05 1.92
N LYS A 6 9.44 -14.00 2.72
CA LYS A 6 10.32 -14.93 3.45
C LYS A 6 11.04 -15.87 2.50
N GLU A 7 10.35 -16.38 1.48
CA GLU A 7 10.95 -17.27 0.49
C GLU A 7 11.98 -16.52 -0.37
N LEU A 8 11.67 -15.31 -0.83
CA LEU A 8 12.61 -14.51 -1.58
C LEU A 8 13.89 -14.20 -0.78
N ARG A 9 13.78 -13.85 0.51
CA ARG A 9 14.95 -13.67 1.38
C ARG A 9 15.81 -14.93 1.46
N LYS A 10 15.18 -16.10 1.56
CA LYS A 10 15.88 -17.39 1.65
C LYS A 10 16.62 -17.69 0.35
N GLN A 11 15.98 -17.45 -0.80
CA GLN A 11 16.58 -17.65 -2.12
C GLN A 11 17.81 -16.76 -2.31
N ILE A 12 17.69 -15.45 -2.09
CA ILE A 12 18.81 -14.52 -2.26
C ILE A 12 19.92 -14.76 -1.25
N ALA A 13 19.59 -15.09 0.00
CA ALA A 13 20.60 -15.45 1.01
C ALA A 13 21.41 -16.69 0.61
N ALA A 14 20.80 -17.67 -0.07
CA ALA A 14 21.51 -18.83 -0.59
C ALA A 14 22.49 -18.44 -1.71
N VAL A 15 22.08 -17.54 -2.61
CA VAL A 15 22.93 -17.03 -3.71
C VAL A 15 24.10 -16.19 -3.15
N LEU A 16 23.83 -15.27 -2.23
CA LEU A 16 24.87 -14.46 -1.58
C LEU A 16 25.88 -15.32 -0.80
N LYS A 17 25.41 -16.41 -0.19
CA LYS A 17 26.30 -17.37 0.48
C LYS A 17 27.22 -18.09 -0.51
N ALA A 18 26.72 -18.41 -1.71
CA ALA A 18 27.49 -19.06 -2.76
C ALA A 18 28.42 -18.11 -3.54
N THR A 19 28.17 -16.79 -3.46
CA THR A 19 28.99 -15.78 -4.14
C THR A 19 30.35 -15.63 -3.45
N GLU A 20 31.43 -15.64 -4.22
CA GLU A 20 32.79 -15.50 -3.69
C GLU A 20 33.06 -14.10 -3.12
N ALA A 21 33.95 -14.01 -2.14
CA ALA A 21 34.29 -12.71 -1.54
C ALA A 21 34.97 -11.75 -2.54
N ALA A 22 35.76 -12.28 -3.47
CA ALA A 22 36.41 -11.51 -4.52
C ALA A 22 35.38 -10.86 -5.47
N GLU A 23 34.33 -11.61 -5.82
CA GLU A 23 33.23 -11.12 -6.65
C GLU A 23 32.44 -10.00 -5.95
N VAL A 24 32.11 -10.18 -4.67
CA VAL A 24 31.46 -9.12 -3.88
C VAL A 24 32.35 -7.86 -3.82
N ALA A 25 33.66 -8.01 -3.65
CA ALA A 25 34.59 -6.89 -3.62
C ALA A 25 34.66 -6.14 -4.96
N LEU A 26 34.73 -6.88 -6.08
CA LEU A 26 34.72 -6.31 -7.43
C LEU A 26 33.44 -5.52 -7.69
N GLN A 27 32.28 -6.13 -7.42
CA GLN A 27 30.98 -5.47 -7.57
C GLN A 27 30.86 -4.25 -6.66
N SER A 28 31.38 -4.32 -5.43
CA SER A 28 31.38 -3.18 -4.50
C SER A 28 32.22 -2.00 -5.00
N GLN A 29 33.35 -2.29 -5.66
CA GLN A 29 34.16 -1.25 -6.31
C GLN A 29 33.38 -0.61 -7.46
N GLN A 30 32.75 -1.41 -8.32
CA GLN A 30 31.93 -0.92 -9.44
C GLN A 30 30.73 -0.09 -8.98
N LEU A 31 30.11 -0.46 -7.86
CA LEU A 31 29.06 0.31 -7.19
C LEU A 31 29.60 1.65 -6.69
N THR A 32 30.78 1.64 -6.06
CA THR A 32 31.43 2.85 -5.53
C THR A 32 31.71 3.84 -6.65
N GLU A 33 32.31 3.39 -7.76
CA GLU A 33 32.62 4.23 -8.92
C GLU A 33 31.36 4.85 -9.54
N ARG A 34 30.29 4.06 -9.69
CA ARG A 34 29.00 4.56 -10.21
C ARG A 34 28.37 5.58 -9.29
N ILE A 35 28.28 5.28 -7.99
CA ILE A 35 27.68 6.20 -7.02
C ILE A 35 28.48 7.50 -6.96
N TYR A 36 29.80 7.43 -6.99
CA TYR A 36 30.67 8.61 -7.03
C TYR A 36 30.45 9.47 -8.29
N ALA A 37 30.05 8.86 -9.41
CA ALA A 37 29.72 9.57 -10.64
C ALA A 37 28.33 10.25 -10.61
N LEU A 38 27.43 9.85 -9.71
CA LEU A 38 26.07 10.38 -9.64
C LEU A 38 26.04 11.85 -9.17
N PRO A 39 25.19 12.70 -9.79
CA PRO A 39 25.00 14.07 -9.33
C PRO A 39 24.45 14.13 -7.90
N GLU A 40 23.62 13.17 -7.50
CA GLU A 40 23.08 13.06 -6.14
C GLU A 40 24.20 12.95 -5.09
N PHE A 41 25.23 12.12 -5.35
CA PHE A 41 26.37 11.99 -4.43
C PHE A 41 27.31 13.19 -4.49
N ARG A 42 27.59 13.69 -5.70
CA ARG A 42 28.50 14.84 -5.90
C ARG A 42 27.96 16.10 -5.23
N ASN A 43 26.68 16.38 -5.41
CA ASN A 43 26.04 17.60 -4.90
C ASN A 43 25.67 17.51 -3.41
N ALA A 44 25.38 16.31 -2.89
CA ALA A 44 25.02 16.16 -1.49
C ALA A 44 26.16 16.57 -0.55
N LYS A 45 25.88 17.47 0.39
CA LYS A 45 26.80 17.87 1.46
C LYS A 45 26.65 16.99 2.69
N VAL A 46 25.48 16.41 2.88
CA VAL A 46 25.13 15.60 4.05
C VAL A 46 24.48 14.29 3.58
N LEU A 47 25.07 13.16 3.97
CA LEU A 47 24.58 11.84 3.58
C LEU A 47 24.63 10.84 4.72
N SER A 48 23.78 9.81 4.64
CA SER A 48 23.90 8.62 5.48
C SER A 48 24.40 7.43 4.69
N VAL A 49 25.33 6.68 5.27
CA VAL A 49 25.90 5.47 4.68
C VAL A 49 25.83 4.36 5.70
N TYR A 50 25.36 3.19 5.28
CA TYR A 50 25.34 2.02 6.16
C TYR A 50 26.74 1.44 6.33
N LEU A 51 26.96 0.79 7.47
CA LEU A 51 28.17 0.03 7.76
C LEU A 51 27.92 -1.41 7.32
N GLU A 52 28.73 -1.90 6.39
CA GLU A 52 28.46 -3.16 5.69
C GLU A 52 28.46 -4.38 6.61
N MET A 53 27.47 -5.24 6.42
CA MET A 53 27.46 -6.59 6.98
C MET A 53 28.21 -7.56 6.05
N PRO A 54 28.62 -8.75 6.53
CA PRO A 54 29.14 -9.79 5.66
C PRO A 54 28.18 -10.08 4.50
N LYS A 55 28.70 -10.08 3.26
CA LYS A 55 27.96 -10.29 2.00
C LYS A 55 27.04 -9.14 1.57
N GLU A 56 27.06 -7.99 2.23
CA GLU A 56 26.53 -6.76 1.65
C GLU A 56 27.57 -6.09 0.75
N ALA A 57 27.14 -5.17 -0.12
CA ALA A 57 28.06 -4.32 -0.86
C ALA A 57 28.89 -3.48 0.13
N ALA A 58 30.21 -3.46 -0.06
CA ALA A 58 31.11 -2.72 0.80
C ALA A 58 30.97 -1.21 0.57
N THR A 59 30.85 -0.44 1.64
CA THR A 59 30.66 1.02 1.58
C THR A 59 31.86 1.81 2.06
N ARG A 60 32.93 1.14 2.54
CA ARG A 60 34.14 1.78 3.04
C ARG A 60 34.78 2.76 2.03
N GLY A 61 34.74 2.43 0.73
CA GLY A 61 35.21 3.33 -0.34
C GLY A 61 34.38 4.60 -0.44
N LEU A 62 33.05 4.49 -0.34
CA LEU A 62 32.12 5.62 -0.35
C LEU A 62 32.26 6.50 0.89
N LEU A 63 32.43 5.90 2.08
CA LEU A 63 32.72 6.63 3.31
C LEU A 63 33.99 7.44 3.18
N THR A 64 35.06 6.83 2.68
CA THR A 64 36.36 7.50 2.47
C THR A 64 36.21 8.68 1.51
N ALA A 65 35.60 8.46 0.35
CA ALA A 65 35.35 9.50 -0.64
C ALA A 65 34.46 10.65 -0.11
N ALA A 66 33.47 10.33 0.73
CA ALA A 66 32.60 11.34 1.35
C ALA A 66 33.37 12.24 2.32
N PHE A 67 34.20 11.67 3.20
CA PHE A 67 35.02 12.44 4.13
C PHE A 67 36.10 13.27 3.41
N GLU A 68 36.75 12.71 2.39
CA GLU A 68 37.73 13.44 1.57
C GLU A 68 37.09 14.63 0.83
N ALA A 69 35.83 14.50 0.42
CA ALA A 69 35.05 15.57 -0.17
C ALA A 69 34.48 16.56 0.87
N GLY A 70 34.83 16.44 2.15
CA GLY A 70 34.38 17.32 3.23
C GLY A 70 32.88 17.22 3.55
N LYS A 71 32.25 16.08 3.21
CA LYS A 71 30.81 15.86 3.45
C LYS A 71 30.56 15.45 4.89
N LYS A 72 29.40 15.82 5.43
CA LYS A 72 28.90 15.34 6.72
C LYS A 72 28.30 13.94 6.55
N VAL A 73 28.74 12.99 7.37
CA VAL A 73 28.35 11.58 7.23
C VAL A 73 27.60 11.11 8.47
N TYR A 74 26.46 10.46 8.25
CA TYR A 74 25.68 9.75 9.26
C TYR A 74 25.78 8.24 9.05
N VAL A 75 25.81 7.49 10.15
CA VAL A 75 25.85 6.01 10.13
C VAL A 75 24.76 5.43 11.05
N PRO A 76 24.25 4.24 10.73
CA PRO A 76 23.16 3.62 11.51
C PRO A 76 23.64 3.12 12.88
N LYS A 77 22.83 3.37 13.92
CA LYS A 77 22.93 2.81 15.27
C LYS A 77 21.62 2.10 15.61
N ILE A 78 21.70 0.83 15.99
CA ILE A 78 20.55 0.09 16.51
C ILE A 78 20.56 0.16 18.04
N THR A 79 19.54 0.76 18.64
CA THR A 79 19.42 0.92 20.11
C THR A 79 18.58 -0.16 20.78
N GLY A 80 18.01 -1.09 20.01
CA GLY A 80 17.04 -2.08 20.48
C GLY A 80 16.62 -3.09 19.42
N ARG A 81 15.42 -3.69 19.56
CA ARG A 81 14.94 -4.80 18.71
C ARG A 81 13.70 -4.48 17.88
N GLY A 82 13.05 -3.33 18.10
CA GLY A 82 11.89 -2.85 17.37
C GLY A 82 12.28 -2.03 16.15
N ALA A 83 11.34 -1.86 15.21
CA ALA A 83 11.59 -1.13 13.95
C ALA A 83 12.04 0.33 14.17
N GLU A 84 11.57 0.96 15.25
CA GLU A 84 11.89 2.35 15.61
C GLU A 84 13.28 2.51 16.25
N ASP A 85 13.96 1.42 16.57
CA ASP A 85 15.25 1.45 17.27
C ASP A 85 16.45 1.74 16.36
N LEU A 86 16.23 1.93 15.05
CA LEU A 86 17.26 2.44 14.16
C LEU A 86 17.36 3.95 14.31
N LYS A 87 18.50 4.44 14.79
CA LYS A 87 18.89 5.85 14.77
C LYS A 87 20.03 6.06 13.81
N MET A 88 20.20 7.29 13.35
CA MET A 88 21.37 7.70 12.60
C MET A 88 22.19 8.63 13.49
N VAL A 89 23.50 8.43 13.54
CA VAL A 89 24.41 9.25 14.34
C VAL A 89 25.56 9.73 13.47
N GLN A 90 26.01 10.96 13.71
CA GLN A 90 27.11 11.54 12.93
C GLN A 90 28.42 10.80 13.19
N ALA A 91 29.12 10.41 12.12
CA ALA A 91 30.50 9.98 12.16
C ALA A 91 31.41 11.17 11.79
N LEU A 92 32.49 11.37 12.56
CA LEU A 92 33.35 12.54 12.42
C LEU A 92 34.46 12.35 11.39
N SER A 93 34.91 11.11 11.19
CA SER A 93 35.96 10.76 10.22
C SER A 93 36.02 9.26 9.98
N MET A 94 36.81 8.83 9.00
CA MET A 94 37.16 7.41 8.85
C MET A 94 37.87 6.85 10.09
N ASN A 95 38.72 7.64 10.76
CA ASN A 95 39.37 7.20 11.98
C ASN A 95 38.36 6.98 13.12
N ASP A 96 37.39 7.88 13.25
CA ASP A 96 36.29 7.74 14.21
C ASP A 96 35.53 6.43 14.00
N ILE A 97 35.14 6.12 12.75
CA ILE A 97 34.48 4.85 12.41
C ILE A 97 35.35 3.63 12.76
N ASN A 98 36.66 3.68 12.49
CA ASN A 98 37.57 2.59 12.81
C ASN A 98 37.73 2.36 14.33
N THR A 99 37.41 3.35 15.16
CA THR A 99 37.46 3.23 16.63
C THR A 99 36.15 2.75 17.26
N PHE A 100 35.07 2.60 16.48
CA PHE A 100 33.80 2.13 17.03
C PHE A 100 33.94 0.71 17.58
N PRO A 101 33.31 0.41 18.74
CA PRO A 101 33.25 -0.96 19.23
C PRO A 101 32.55 -1.82 18.19
N LYS A 102 33.01 -3.06 18.02
CA LYS A 102 32.37 -3.99 17.11
C LYS A 102 31.26 -4.77 17.82
N ASP A 103 30.17 -5.01 17.10
CA ASP A 103 29.10 -5.85 17.59
C ASP A 103 29.43 -7.36 17.50
N LYS A 104 28.44 -8.21 17.78
CA LYS A 104 28.58 -9.68 17.71
C LYS A 104 28.90 -10.20 16.30
N TRP A 105 28.65 -9.40 15.27
CA TRP A 105 28.86 -9.71 13.87
C TRP A 105 30.10 -9.03 13.30
N GLN A 106 30.95 -8.45 14.16
CA GLN A 106 32.15 -7.70 13.79
C GLN A 106 31.88 -6.41 13.00
N ILE A 107 30.63 -5.92 13.01
CA ILE A 107 30.24 -4.67 12.37
C ILE A 107 30.56 -3.52 13.33
N PRO A 108 31.15 -2.40 12.86
CA PRO A 108 31.36 -1.23 13.72
C PRO A 108 30.00 -0.71 14.23
N ASP A 109 29.87 -0.58 15.55
CA ASP A 109 28.65 -0.16 16.22
C ASP A 109 28.85 1.22 16.86
N PRO A 110 28.35 2.30 16.23
CA PRO A 110 28.67 3.65 16.65
C PRO A 110 28.15 3.94 18.08
N PRO A 111 28.97 4.52 18.97
CA PRO A 111 28.50 4.98 20.28
C PRO A 111 27.53 6.17 20.11
N LEU A 112 26.62 6.38 21.07
CA LEU A 112 25.72 7.55 21.04
C LEU A 112 26.43 8.87 21.37
N THR A 113 27.61 8.78 21.98
CA THR A 113 28.46 9.92 22.33
C THR A 113 29.78 9.85 21.55
N SER A 114 30.42 11.01 21.36
CA SER A 114 31.78 11.11 20.83
C SER A 114 32.81 10.69 21.89
N ALA A 115 34.09 10.63 21.49
CA ALA A 115 35.20 10.42 22.43
C ALA A 115 35.34 11.55 23.47
N SER A 116 34.86 12.77 23.17
CA SER A 116 34.83 13.90 24.10
C SER A 116 33.65 13.84 25.09
N GLY A 117 32.72 12.91 24.90
CA GLY A 117 31.51 12.77 25.74
C GLY A 117 30.29 13.54 25.22
N ASP A 118 30.43 14.28 24.12
CA ASP A 118 29.33 15.02 23.49
C ASP A 118 28.35 14.06 22.81
N ALA A 119 27.06 14.40 22.83
CA ALA A 119 26.06 13.62 22.10
C ALA A 119 26.31 13.74 20.59
N ARG A 120 26.28 12.61 19.88
CA ARG A 120 26.34 12.62 18.41
C ARG A 120 25.04 13.14 17.86
N GLU A 121 25.16 13.96 16.83
CA GLU A 121 24.02 14.58 16.18
C GLU A 121 23.13 13.55 15.46
N ASP A 122 21.82 13.80 15.44
CA ASP A 122 20.80 13.04 14.73
C ASP A 122 20.31 13.85 13.51
N PRO A 123 20.29 13.26 12.29
CA PRO A 123 19.91 13.98 11.08
C PRO A 123 18.43 14.35 10.99
N ILE A 124 17.55 13.64 11.70
CA ILE A 124 16.12 13.99 11.79
C ILE A 124 15.94 15.23 12.66
N ALA A 125 16.74 15.36 13.73
CA ALA A 125 16.74 16.55 14.58
C ALA A 125 17.38 17.75 13.85
N ALA A 126 18.47 17.52 13.12
CA ALA A 126 19.19 18.54 12.35
C ALA A 126 18.45 18.99 11.08
N LEU A 127 17.62 18.10 10.49
CA LEU A 127 16.90 18.30 9.24
C LEU A 127 17.85 18.73 8.09
N ASP A 128 19.01 18.11 7.99
CA ASP A 128 20.08 18.48 7.04
C ASP A 128 20.47 17.35 6.07
N LEU A 129 19.98 16.12 6.28
CA LEU A 129 20.20 14.96 5.41
C LEU A 129 19.70 15.18 3.98
N GLU A 130 20.57 14.98 2.99
CA GLU A 130 20.24 15.17 1.55
C GLU A 130 20.25 13.85 0.76
N LEU A 131 21.00 12.85 1.24
CA LEU A 131 21.19 11.56 0.57
C LEU A 131 21.22 10.40 1.57
N VAL A 132 20.51 9.31 1.26
CA VAL A 132 20.48 8.09 2.08
C VAL A 132 20.91 6.89 1.24
N LEU A 133 22.09 6.34 1.53
CA LEU A 133 22.57 5.09 0.93
C LEU A 133 22.12 3.91 1.78
N MET A 134 21.39 2.96 1.18
CA MET A 134 20.68 1.92 1.90
C MET A 134 21.07 0.50 1.46
N PRO A 135 21.19 -0.43 2.41
CA PRO A 135 21.32 -1.85 2.11
C PRO A 135 19.95 -2.50 1.91
N GLY A 136 19.97 -3.71 1.38
CA GLY A 136 18.79 -4.54 1.15
C GLY A 136 19.18 -5.97 0.85
N VAL A 137 18.22 -6.88 0.99
CA VAL A 137 18.35 -8.29 0.57
C VAL A 137 18.08 -8.40 -0.92
N ALA A 138 17.01 -7.76 -1.40
CA ALA A 138 16.64 -7.76 -2.81
C ALA A 138 16.13 -6.39 -3.23
N PHE A 139 16.31 -6.08 -4.51
CA PHE A 139 15.85 -4.85 -5.15
C PHE A 139 15.21 -5.18 -6.49
N ASP A 140 14.32 -4.32 -6.98
CA ASP A 140 13.81 -4.41 -8.34
C ASP A 140 13.99 -3.10 -9.09
N ARG A 141 13.79 -3.15 -10.42
CA ARG A 141 13.92 -1.97 -11.28
C ARG A 141 12.82 -0.92 -11.05
N SER A 142 11.75 -1.31 -10.37
CA SER A 142 10.68 -0.39 -9.95
C SER A 142 11.07 0.42 -8.70
N GLY A 143 12.24 0.22 -8.10
CA GLY A 143 12.65 0.87 -6.85
C GLY A 143 12.14 0.13 -5.60
N GLY A 144 11.55 -1.05 -5.76
CA GLY A 144 11.19 -1.92 -4.65
C GLY A 144 12.44 -2.40 -3.89
N ARG A 145 12.34 -2.46 -2.56
CA ARG A 145 13.41 -2.91 -1.68
C ARG A 145 12.89 -3.90 -0.65
N LEU A 146 13.58 -5.03 -0.51
CA LEU A 146 13.33 -6.02 0.53
C LEU A 146 14.44 -5.98 1.58
N GLY A 147 14.14 -5.50 2.79
CA GLY A 147 15.08 -5.60 3.92
C GLY A 147 15.04 -6.95 4.63
N HIS A 148 15.89 -7.14 5.65
CA HIS A 148 15.98 -8.37 6.47
C HIS A 148 14.74 -8.70 7.32
N GLY A 149 13.72 -7.83 7.33
CA GLY A 149 12.40 -8.11 7.91
C GLY A 149 12.10 -7.42 9.26
N LYS A 150 13.04 -6.65 9.81
CA LYS A 150 12.83 -5.84 11.02
C LYS A 150 12.17 -4.47 10.77
N GLY A 151 12.13 -4.02 9.51
CA GLY A 151 11.51 -2.74 9.15
C GLY A 151 12.28 -1.50 9.61
N TYR A 152 13.55 -1.64 10.01
CA TYR A 152 14.38 -0.53 10.52
C TYR A 152 14.42 0.67 9.57
N TYR A 153 14.77 0.43 8.31
CA TYR A 153 14.84 1.49 7.30
C TYR A 153 13.46 2.03 6.91
N ASP A 154 12.43 1.18 6.85
CA ASP A 154 11.08 1.62 6.49
C ASP A 154 10.50 2.55 7.58
N SER A 155 10.76 2.23 8.85
CA SER A 155 10.47 3.09 10.00
C SER A 155 11.27 4.40 9.96
N PHE A 156 12.57 4.33 9.70
CA PHE A 156 13.43 5.50 9.60
C PHE A 156 12.97 6.45 8.48
N LEU A 157 12.71 5.93 7.27
CA LEU A 157 12.21 6.73 6.14
C LEU A 157 10.83 7.34 6.43
N ARG A 158 9.95 6.64 7.15
CA ARG A 158 8.68 7.20 7.60
C ARG A 158 8.89 8.39 8.54
N ARG A 159 9.70 8.24 9.59
CA ARG A 159 10.00 9.32 10.55
C ARG A 159 10.69 10.51 9.88
N LEU A 160 11.65 10.23 9.00
CA LEU A 160 12.34 11.22 8.19
C LEU A 160 11.33 11.99 7.32
N GLY A 161 10.43 11.27 6.63
CA GLY A 161 9.37 11.85 5.83
C GLY A 161 8.45 12.78 6.62
N GLU A 162 8.02 12.35 7.80
CA GLU A 162 7.18 13.14 8.71
C GLU A 162 7.89 14.43 9.18
N ALA A 163 9.18 14.36 9.50
CA ALA A 163 9.97 15.50 9.96
C ALA A 163 10.23 16.52 8.84
N TYR A 164 10.55 16.04 7.63
CA TYR A 164 10.77 16.91 6.47
C TYR A 164 9.48 17.55 5.98
N ALA A 165 8.36 16.82 5.98
CA ALA A 165 7.05 17.38 5.65
C ALA A 165 6.66 18.54 6.59
N LYS A 166 6.96 18.42 7.90
CA LYS A 166 6.69 19.49 8.88
C LYS A 166 7.58 20.72 8.70
N SER A 167 8.83 20.53 8.23
CA SER A 167 9.77 21.64 8.04
C SER A 167 9.67 22.32 6.68
N GLY A 168 8.98 21.70 5.71
CA GLY A 168 8.88 22.20 4.33
C GLY A 168 10.15 21.98 3.50
N LYS A 169 11.16 21.26 4.02
CA LYS A 169 12.38 20.92 3.28
C LYS A 169 12.14 19.76 2.30
N PRO A 170 12.85 19.72 1.17
CA PRO A 170 12.76 18.60 0.23
C PRO A 170 13.27 17.31 0.87
N LEU A 171 12.60 16.19 0.60
CA LEU A 171 13.03 14.88 1.09
C LEU A 171 14.40 14.50 0.53
N PRO A 172 15.28 13.89 1.36
CA PRO A 172 16.54 13.35 0.88
C PRO A 172 16.32 12.28 -0.18
N THR A 173 17.25 12.20 -1.12
CA THR A 173 17.24 11.17 -2.15
C THR A 173 17.71 9.84 -1.56
N THR A 174 17.06 8.76 -1.96
CA THR A 174 17.35 7.40 -1.46
C THR A 174 17.99 6.55 -2.55
N ILE A 175 19.12 5.92 -2.24
CA ILE A 175 19.86 5.06 -3.17
C ILE A 175 20.05 3.67 -2.56
N GLY A 176 19.60 2.64 -3.26
CA GLY A 176 19.83 1.25 -2.92
C GLY A 176 21.12 0.73 -3.56
N LEU A 177 22.03 0.18 -2.76
CA LEU A 177 23.22 -0.52 -3.25
C LEU A 177 22.85 -1.99 -3.49
N CYS A 178 22.82 -2.39 -4.75
CA CYS A 178 22.36 -3.70 -5.17
C CYS A 178 23.49 -4.46 -5.89
N LEU A 179 23.99 -5.54 -5.29
CA LEU A 179 24.81 -6.50 -6.02
C LEU A 179 23.98 -7.14 -7.14
N SER A 180 24.61 -7.63 -8.21
CA SER A 180 23.89 -8.15 -9.39
C SER A 180 22.95 -9.30 -9.02
N CYS A 181 23.33 -10.14 -8.06
CA CYS A 181 22.51 -11.25 -7.56
C CYS A 181 21.32 -10.83 -6.69
N GLN A 182 21.24 -9.56 -6.27
CA GLN A 182 20.15 -9.02 -5.45
C GLN A 182 19.06 -8.37 -6.29
N LEU A 183 19.32 -8.15 -7.59
CA LEU A 183 18.34 -7.59 -8.51
C LEU A 183 17.37 -8.69 -8.96
N VAL A 184 16.09 -8.47 -8.69
CA VAL A 184 15.00 -9.39 -9.04
C VAL A 184 13.97 -8.70 -9.92
N ASP A 185 13.13 -9.49 -10.59
CA ASP A 185 12.10 -8.93 -11.48
C ASP A 185 11.10 -8.05 -10.72
N GLN A 186 10.66 -8.51 -9.54
CA GLN A 186 9.72 -7.78 -8.70
C GLN A 186 9.90 -8.12 -7.22
N VAL A 187 10.01 -7.09 -6.39
CA VAL A 187 9.96 -7.24 -4.93
C VAL A 187 8.49 -7.24 -4.49
N PRO A 188 8.05 -8.24 -3.70
CA PRO A 188 6.71 -8.23 -3.15
C PRO A 188 6.58 -7.16 -2.07
N LEU A 189 6.01 -5.99 -2.41
CA LEU A 189 5.84 -4.86 -1.50
C LEU A 189 4.54 -4.95 -0.68
N SER A 190 4.52 -4.34 0.49
CA SER A 190 3.35 -4.13 1.34
C SER A 190 3.12 -2.62 1.50
N PRO A 191 1.93 -2.15 1.91
CA PRO A 191 1.62 -0.72 1.96
C PRO A 191 2.56 0.15 2.81
N HIS A 192 3.28 -0.47 3.74
CA HIS A 192 4.24 0.22 4.62
C HIS A 192 5.67 0.22 4.08
N ASP A 193 5.97 -0.55 3.02
CA ASP A 193 7.31 -0.57 2.43
C ASP A 193 7.50 0.70 1.59
N LYS A 194 8.66 1.33 1.76
CA LYS A 194 9.02 2.52 0.98
C LYS A 194 9.85 2.11 -0.23
N MET A 195 9.45 2.62 -1.39
CA MET A 195 10.22 2.51 -2.63
C MET A 195 11.38 3.51 -2.58
N LEU A 196 12.48 3.16 -3.24
CA LEU A 196 13.66 4.00 -3.36
C LEU A 196 13.64 4.81 -4.66
N ASP A 197 14.33 5.95 -4.65
CA ASP A 197 14.43 6.83 -5.82
C ASP A 197 15.39 6.24 -6.88
N ILE A 198 16.49 5.64 -6.44
CA ILE A 198 17.54 5.10 -7.31
C ILE A 198 18.01 3.74 -6.79
N ILE A 199 18.18 2.78 -7.70
CA ILE A 199 18.89 1.53 -7.45
C ILE A 199 20.17 1.56 -8.29
N VAL A 200 21.32 1.31 -7.66
CA VAL A 200 22.60 1.20 -8.37
C VAL A 200 23.06 -0.24 -8.33
N THR A 201 23.39 -0.78 -9.50
CA THR A 201 23.99 -2.11 -9.69
C THR A 201 25.38 -1.99 -10.32
N PRO A 202 26.18 -3.07 -10.33
CA PRO A 202 27.45 -3.10 -11.04
C PRO A 202 27.36 -2.98 -12.56
N GLU A 203 26.17 -2.97 -13.14
CA GLU A 203 25.91 -2.85 -14.58
C GLU A 203 25.21 -1.54 -14.89
N GLU A 204 24.19 -1.17 -14.10
CA GLU A 204 23.27 -0.08 -14.44
C GLU A 204 22.93 0.82 -13.24
N VAL A 205 22.42 2.02 -13.56
CA VAL A 205 21.77 2.92 -12.59
C VAL A 205 20.30 2.97 -12.98
N VAL A 206 19.45 2.40 -12.12
CA VAL A 206 18.01 2.39 -12.32
C VAL A 206 17.40 3.53 -11.53
N THR A 207 16.99 4.58 -12.25
CA THR A 207 16.30 5.71 -11.64
C THR A 207 14.80 5.54 -11.78
N GLN A 208 14.08 5.58 -10.65
CA GLN A 208 12.65 5.85 -10.65
C GLN A 208 12.44 7.33 -10.91
N ARG A 209 12.61 7.76 -12.17
CA ARG A 209 12.10 9.06 -12.61
C ARG A 209 10.59 8.94 -12.79
N TRP A 210 9.86 8.82 -11.68
CA TRP A 210 8.67 9.66 -11.60
C TRP A 210 9.20 11.08 -11.70
N PRO A 211 8.66 11.97 -12.55
CA PRO A 211 8.99 13.37 -12.41
C PRO A 211 8.64 13.69 -10.96
N ARG A 212 9.66 13.87 -10.11
CA ARG A 212 9.54 14.76 -8.98
C ARG A 212 9.12 16.02 -9.68
N ILE A 213 7.81 16.29 -9.72
CA ILE A 213 7.29 17.61 -9.96
C ILE A 213 7.93 18.36 -8.83
N VAL A 214 9.11 18.89 -9.15
CA VAL A 214 9.63 20.10 -8.62
C VAL A 214 8.45 21.03 -8.82
N LEU A 215 7.69 21.19 -7.75
CA LEU A 215 6.63 22.16 -7.61
C LEU A 215 7.29 23.56 -7.55
N ILE A 216 8.30 23.81 -8.40
CA ILE A 216 8.63 25.14 -8.87
C ILE A 216 7.51 25.42 -9.87
N TRP A 217 6.44 25.99 -9.34
CA TRP A 217 5.53 26.79 -10.13
C TRP A 217 6.34 27.98 -10.69
N GLN A 218 7.09 27.76 -11.78
CA GLN A 218 7.32 28.85 -12.72
C GLN A 218 6.11 28.86 -13.64
N PHE A 219 5.05 29.44 -13.09
CA PHE A 219 3.74 29.58 -13.68
C PHE A 219 3.87 30.55 -14.87
N ASP A 220 3.89 30.02 -16.09
CA ASP A 220 3.66 30.82 -17.29
C ASP A 220 2.33 30.39 -17.94
N PRO A 221 1.20 30.98 -17.52
CA PRO A 221 -0.13 30.60 -17.99
C PRO A 221 -0.40 31.00 -19.45
N MET A 222 0.56 31.60 -20.17
CA MET A 222 0.41 32.04 -21.56
C MET A 222 1.29 31.27 -22.57
N GLY A 223 1.97 30.19 -22.15
CA GLY A 223 2.83 29.38 -23.01
C GLY A 223 2.10 28.33 -23.88
N LYS A 224 2.81 27.84 -24.91
CA LYS A 224 2.36 26.86 -25.92
C LYS A 224 1.88 25.50 -25.38
N HIS A 225 2.01 25.26 -24.08
CA HIS A 225 1.62 24.02 -23.40
C HIS A 225 0.32 24.14 -22.56
N GLY A 226 -0.33 25.30 -22.53
CA GLY A 226 -1.57 25.52 -21.75
C GLY A 226 -2.72 24.59 -22.15
N VAL A 227 -2.81 24.20 -23.42
CA VAL A 227 -3.81 23.25 -23.92
C VAL A 227 -3.55 21.84 -23.39
N LEU A 228 -2.29 21.41 -23.34
CA LEU A 228 -1.92 20.09 -22.81
C LEU A 228 -2.17 20.01 -21.30
N TYR A 229 -1.91 21.10 -20.58
CA TYR A 229 -2.20 21.19 -19.15
C TYR A 229 -3.70 21.13 -18.86
N LEU A 230 -4.52 21.89 -19.60
CA LEU A 230 -5.97 21.82 -19.50
C LEU A 230 -6.47 20.40 -19.78
N LEU A 231 -5.88 19.74 -20.78
CA LEU A 231 -6.22 18.37 -21.14
C LEU A 231 -5.83 17.38 -20.04
N CYS A 232 -4.66 17.52 -19.40
CA CYS A 232 -4.24 16.72 -18.25
C CYS A 232 -5.13 16.94 -17.01
N VAL A 233 -5.54 18.18 -16.74
CA VAL A 233 -6.47 18.49 -15.64
C VAL A 233 -7.84 17.90 -15.92
N VAL A 234 -8.35 18.00 -17.15
CA VAL A 234 -9.61 17.38 -17.56
C VAL A 234 -9.51 15.85 -17.45
N LEU A 235 -8.38 15.25 -17.83
CA LEU A 235 -8.14 13.81 -17.70
C LEU A 235 -8.07 13.36 -16.23
N LEU A 236 -7.39 14.12 -15.37
CA LEU A 236 -7.34 13.85 -13.92
C LEU A 236 -8.71 13.98 -13.26
N VAL A 237 -9.49 14.99 -13.64
CA VAL A 237 -10.88 15.15 -13.16
C VAL A 237 -11.76 14.02 -13.68
N ALA A 238 -11.59 13.58 -14.93
CA ALA A 238 -12.33 12.46 -15.49
C ALA A 238 -11.99 11.12 -14.80
N VAL A 239 -10.72 10.88 -14.48
CA VAL A 239 -10.29 9.70 -13.72
C VAL A 239 -10.79 9.73 -12.29
N ALA A 240 -10.75 10.89 -11.62
CA ALA A 240 -11.32 11.04 -10.28
C ALA A 240 -12.87 10.93 -10.25
N ALA A 241 -13.53 11.21 -11.38
CA ALA A 241 -14.97 11.06 -11.54
C ALA A 241 -15.39 9.62 -11.92
N ALA A 242 -14.46 8.75 -12.30
CA ALA A 242 -14.74 7.34 -12.58
C ALA A 242 -15.06 6.62 -11.26
N GLN A 243 -16.32 6.25 -11.07
CA GLN A 243 -16.78 5.56 -9.86
C GLN A 243 -16.32 4.09 -9.88
N ASP A 244 -15.74 3.62 -8.77
CA ASP A 244 -15.36 2.22 -8.59
C ASP A 244 -16.63 1.34 -8.50
N LEU A 245 -16.69 0.27 -9.29
CA LEU A 245 -17.79 -0.71 -9.29
C LEU A 245 -18.03 -1.33 -7.90
N TYR A 246 -16.99 -1.47 -7.07
CA TYR A 246 -17.12 -1.95 -5.70
C TYR A 246 -17.88 -0.94 -4.81
N GLU A 247 -17.61 0.36 -4.99
CA GLU A 247 -18.32 1.44 -4.32
C GLU A 247 -19.77 1.54 -4.80
N VAL A 248 -20.02 1.36 -6.10
CA VAL A 248 -21.37 1.33 -6.69
C VAL A 248 -22.22 0.21 -6.05
N LEU A 249 -21.64 -0.96 -5.77
CA LEU A 249 -22.32 -2.03 -5.04
C LEU A 249 -22.29 -1.87 -3.51
N GLY A 250 -21.46 -0.96 -2.98
CA GLY A 250 -21.26 -0.76 -1.55
C GLY A 250 -20.61 -1.97 -0.87
N VAL A 251 -19.67 -2.63 -1.53
CA VAL A 251 -18.98 -3.83 -1.04
C VAL A 251 -17.47 -3.65 -1.07
N SER A 252 -16.73 -4.37 -0.22
CA SER A 252 -15.27 -4.40 -0.24
C SER A 252 -14.73 -5.09 -1.49
N ALA A 253 -13.56 -4.70 -1.98
CA ALA A 253 -12.82 -5.43 -3.02
C ALA A 253 -12.52 -6.90 -2.65
N SER A 254 -12.56 -7.26 -1.36
CA SER A 254 -12.45 -8.63 -0.87
C SER A 254 -13.78 -9.38 -0.77
N ALA A 255 -14.89 -8.83 -1.28
CA ALA A 255 -16.22 -9.41 -1.12
C ALA A 255 -16.37 -10.75 -1.86
N THR A 256 -17.05 -11.68 -1.21
CA THR A 256 -17.38 -12.99 -1.79
C THR A 256 -18.55 -12.88 -2.78
N PRO A 257 -18.69 -13.81 -3.75
CA PRO A 257 -19.82 -13.80 -4.69
C PRO A 257 -21.19 -13.73 -4.02
N ALA A 258 -21.35 -14.39 -2.87
CA ALA A 258 -22.58 -14.35 -2.09
C ALA A 258 -22.87 -12.95 -1.50
N GLN A 259 -21.84 -12.23 -1.05
CA GLN A 259 -21.96 -10.87 -0.53
C GLN A 259 -22.33 -9.87 -1.65
N MET A 260 -21.70 -10.01 -2.82
CA MET A 260 -22.00 -9.18 -4.00
C MET A 260 -23.44 -9.40 -4.47
N LYS A 261 -23.89 -10.66 -4.57
CA LYS A 261 -25.27 -11.02 -4.92
C LYS A 261 -26.28 -10.46 -3.91
N LYS A 262 -25.95 -10.48 -2.62
CA LYS A 262 -26.79 -9.91 -1.56
C LYS A 262 -26.89 -8.38 -1.67
N ALA A 263 -25.77 -7.71 -1.93
CA ALA A 263 -25.73 -6.25 -2.12
C ALA A 263 -26.52 -5.82 -3.36
N TYR A 264 -26.31 -6.51 -4.49
CA TYR A 264 -27.05 -6.28 -5.73
C TYR A 264 -28.57 -6.43 -5.53
N ARG A 265 -29.03 -7.51 -4.87
CA ARG A 265 -30.47 -7.69 -4.57
C ARG A 265 -31.04 -6.54 -3.77
N LYS A 266 -30.31 -6.06 -2.76
CA LYS A 266 -30.74 -4.94 -1.91
C LYS A 266 -30.85 -3.64 -2.71
N LEU A 267 -29.86 -3.34 -3.56
CA LEU A 267 -29.83 -2.11 -4.36
C LEU A 267 -30.83 -2.16 -5.53
N SER A 268 -30.98 -3.29 -6.20
CA SER A 268 -31.98 -3.48 -7.27
C SER A 268 -33.40 -3.27 -6.77
N LEU A 269 -33.72 -3.77 -5.57
CA LEU A 269 -35.03 -3.54 -4.93
C LEU A 269 -35.24 -2.09 -4.48
N LYS A 270 -34.15 -1.38 -4.15
CA LYS A 270 -34.16 0.04 -3.74
C LYS A 270 -34.37 0.96 -4.94
N TYR A 271 -33.74 0.63 -6.06
CA TYR A 271 -33.75 1.41 -7.29
C TYR A 271 -34.75 0.87 -8.34
N HIS A 272 -35.73 0.07 -7.94
CA HIS A 272 -36.79 -0.39 -8.84
C HIS A 272 -37.79 0.76 -9.12
N PRO A 273 -38.14 1.05 -10.38
CA PRO A 273 -38.97 2.21 -10.74
C PRO A 273 -40.41 2.12 -10.20
N ASP A 274 -40.94 0.92 -9.98
CA ASP A 274 -42.30 0.71 -9.44
C ASP A 274 -42.48 1.27 -8.02
N LYS A 275 -41.39 1.55 -7.29
CA LYS A 275 -41.44 2.06 -5.93
C LYS A 275 -41.20 3.57 -5.83
N GLN A 276 -41.13 4.29 -6.96
CA GLN A 276 -40.72 5.70 -7.02
C GLN A 276 -41.68 6.54 -7.87
N THR A 277 -41.87 7.81 -7.50
CA THR A 277 -42.77 8.75 -8.20
C THR A 277 -42.01 9.96 -8.75
N GLY A 278 -42.53 10.56 -9.84
CA GLY A 278 -42.08 11.85 -10.37
C GLY A 278 -40.64 11.90 -10.91
N GLU A 279 -39.99 13.05 -10.78
CA GLU A 279 -38.61 13.35 -11.25
C GLU A 279 -37.56 12.38 -10.68
N THR A 280 -37.81 11.83 -9.49
CA THR A 280 -36.96 10.80 -8.87
C THR A 280 -36.89 9.49 -9.65
N ARG A 281 -37.83 9.23 -10.57
CA ARG A 281 -37.90 7.98 -11.35
C ARG A 281 -36.75 7.83 -12.34
N GLU A 282 -36.34 8.91 -13.01
CA GLU A 282 -35.27 8.86 -14.01
C GLU A 282 -33.90 8.70 -13.34
N ALA A 283 -33.63 9.46 -12.27
CA ALA A 283 -32.41 9.28 -11.48
C ALA A 283 -32.30 7.87 -10.89
N VAL A 284 -33.43 7.26 -10.51
CA VAL A 284 -33.47 5.89 -9.99
C VAL A 284 -33.19 4.84 -11.08
N LYS A 285 -33.71 5.03 -12.30
CA LYS A 285 -33.38 4.16 -13.45
C LYS A 285 -31.89 4.21 -13.76
N GLU A 286 -31.28 5.39 -13.74
CA GLU A 286 -29.84 5.54 -13.97
C GLU A 286 -29.02 4.78 -12.91
N GLN A 287 -29.40 4.91 -11.63
CA GLN A 287 -28.77 4.18 -10.53
C GLN A 287 -28.97 2.66 -10.66
N PHE A 288 -30.13 2.20 -11.15
CA PHE A 288 -30.39 0.78 -11.40
C PHE A 288 -29.47 0.24 -12.49
N VAL A 289 -29.27 0.97 -13.58
CA VAL A 289 -28.35 0.60 -14.67
C VAL A 289 -26.91 0.50 -14.13
N LYS A 290 -26.44 1.52 -13.38
CA LYS A 290 -25.10 1.51 -12.77
C LYS A 290 -24.87 0.31 -11.85
N VAL A 291 -25.82 0.04 -10.95
CA VAL A 291 -25.77 -1.11 -10.03
C VAL A 291 -25.75 -2.44 -10.78
N THR A 292 -26.53 -2.55 -11.85
CA THR A 292 -26.60 -3.76 -12.68
C THR A 292 -25.30 -3.99 -13.46
N ASN A 293 -24.74 -2.95 -14.06
CA ASN A 293 -23.44 -3.01 -14.74
C ASN A 293 -22.31 -3.40 -13.77
N ALA A 294 -22.28 -2.81 -12.58
CA ALA A 294 -21.32 -3.16 -11.55
C ALA A 294 -21.42 -4.64 -11.14
N TYR A 295 -22.65 -5.14 -10.89
CA TYR A 295 -22.84 -6.56 -10.57
C TYR A 295 -22.48 -7.49 -11.73
N ARG A 296 -22.79 -7.14 -12.97
CA ARG A 296 -22.44 -7.95 -14.16
C ARG A 296 -20.93 -8.19 -14.28
N VAL A 297 -20.13 -7.15 -14.04
CA VAL A 297 -18.66 -7.24 -14.12
C VAL A 297 -18.10 -7.98 -12.90
N LEU A 298 -18.57 -7.65 -11.70
CA LEU A 298 -18.01 -8.19 -10.45
C LEU A 298 -18.48 -9.61 -10.10
N SER A 299 -19.63 -10.06 -10.63
CA SER A 299 -20.16 -11.41 -10.36
C SER A 299 -19.49 -12.52 -11.17
N ASP A 300 -18.94 -12.19 -12.33
CA ASP A 300 -18.20 -13.13 -13.18
C ASP A 300 -16.70 -13.12 -12.82
N PRO A 301 -16.09 -14.27 -12.47
CA PRO A 301 -14.69 -14.31 -12.04
C PRO A 301 -13.70 -13.76 -13.08
N ALA A 302 -13.92 -14.04 -14.37
CA ALA A 302 -13.00 -13.63 -15.43
C ALA A 302 -13.13 -12.13 -15.73
N ARG A 303 -14.35 -11.57 -15.68
CA ARG A 303 -14.56 -10.12 -15.81
C ARG A 303 -14.05 -9.35 -14.59
N ARG A 304 -14.24 -9.90 -13.38
CA ARG A 304 -13.72 -9.32 -12.14
C ARG A 304 -12.19 -9.27 -12.14
N GLU A 305 -11.53 -10.34 -12.56
CA GLU A 305 -10.06 -10.36 -12.66
C GLU A 305 -9.54 -9.29 -13.63
N LYS A 306 -10.18 -9.13 -14.81
CA LYS A 306 -9.82 -8.08 -15.76
C LYS A 306 -10.05 -6.67 -15.21
N TYR A 307 -11.16 -6.47 -14.49
CA TYR A 307 -11.45 -5.20 -13.82
C TYR A 307 -10.43 -4.90 -12.72
N ASP A 308 -10.09 -5.89 -11.89
CA ASP A 308 -9.12 -5.75 -10.80
C ASP A 308 -7.69 -5.49 -11.32
N LEU A 309 -7.33 -6.05 -12.48
CA LEU A 309 -6.00 -5.93 -13.07
C LEU A 309 -5.81 -4.65 -13.90
N TYR A 310 -6.85 -4.21 -14.63
CA TYR A 310 -6.74 -3.13 -15.61
C TYR A 310 -7.67 -1.93 -15.37
N GLY A 311 -8.63 -2.02 -14.44
CA GLY A 311 -9.64 -0.98 -14.20
C GLY A 311 -10.63 -0.81 -15.37
N ILE A 312 -10.62 -1.72 -16.34
CA ILE A 312 -11.47 -1.65 -17.54
C ILE A 312 -12.74 -2.49 -17.28
N ALA A 313 -13.89 -1.82 -17.22
CA ALA A 313 -15.17 -2.48 -17.33
C ALA A 313 -15.37 -2.94 -18.78
N ASP A 314 -15.80 -4.20 -18.97
CA ASP A 314 -16.07 -4.87 -20.25
C ASP A 314 -16.84 -3.97 -21.26
N GLU A 315 -16.45 -3.96 -22.55
CA GLU A 315 -16.90 -3.00 -23.60
C GLU A 315 -18.43 -2.97 -23.81
N GLN A 316 -19.14 -4.01 -23.37
CA GLN A 316 -20.58 -4.18 -23.52
C GLN A 316 -21.31 -3.73 -22.24
N GLU A 317 -21.39 -2.43 -22.01
CA GLU A 317 -22.20 -1.83 -20.94
C GLU A 317 -23.69 -1.79 -21.33
N PHE A 318 -24.61 -2.09 -20.39
CA PHE A 318 -26.04 -1.88 -20.63
C PHE A 318 -26.33 -0.39 -20.76
N LYS A 319 -26.94 0.02 -21.88
CA LYS A 319 -27.14 1.45 -22.20
C LYS A 319 -28.44 2.02 -21.65
N ASN A 320 -29.39 1.15 -21.31
CA ASN A 320 -30.70 1.56 -20.82
C ASN A 320 -31.26 0.60 -19.77
N PHE A 321 -32.29 1.08 -19.07
CA PHE A 321 -32.96 0.37 -18.00
C PHE A 321 -33.58 -0.95 -18.46
N ASP A 322 -34.18 -1.00 -19.65
CA ASP A 322 -34.85 -2.20 -20.16
C ASP A 322 -33.88 -3.37 -20.39
N GLU A 323 -32.67 -3.06 -20.86
CA GLU A 323 -31.59 -4.04 -21.06
C GLU A 323 -31.05 -4.55 -19.71
N ALA A 324 -30.81 -3.64 -18.77
CA ALA A 324 -30.39 -3.99 -17.40
C ALA A 324 -31.46 -4.82 -16.67
N LEU A 325 -32.74 -4.49 -16.84
CA LEU A 325 -33.85 -5.20 -16.21
C LEU A 325 -33.99 -6.63 -16.74
N ARG A 326 -33.81 -6.85 -18.06
CA ARG A 326 -33.79 -8.20 -18.65
C ARG A 326 -32.70 -9.07 -18.04
N PHE A 327 -31.48 -8.54 -17.94
CA PHE A 327 -30.38 -9.23 -17.26
C PHE A 327 -30.70 -9.55 -15.79
N SER A 328 -31.37 -8.64 -15.08
CA SER A 328 -31.79 -8.89 -13.69
C SER A 328 -32.81 -10.03 -13.57
N HIS A 329 -33.64 -10.25 -14.59
CA HIS A 329 -34.62 -11.34 -14.62
C HIS A 329 -34.01 -12.67 -15.09
N GLU A 330 -33.03 -12.64 -15.98
CA GLU A 330 -32.34 -13.85 -16.48
C GLU A 330 -31.23 -14.35 -15.52
N GLY A 331 -30.55 -13.45 -14.81
CA GLY A 331 -29.35 -13.73 -14.01
C GLY A 331 -29.57 -14.12 -12.54
N VAL A 332 -30.81 -14.32 -12.12
CA VAL A 332 -31.14 -14.84 -10.79
C VAL A 332 -31.94 -16.11 -10.99
N GLU A 333 -31.26 -17.25 -11.13
CA GLU A 333 -31.93 -18.54 -10.98
C GLU A 333 -32.74 -18.52 -9.68
N ASP A 334 -34.07 -18.53 -9.84
CA ASP A 334 -35.07 -18.75 -8.81
C ASP A 334 -34.92 -20.20 -8.33
N SER A 335 -33.86 -20.45 -7.57
CA SER A 335 -33.74 -21.70 -6.84
C SER A 335 -34.89 -21.73 -5.82
N LEU A 336 -35.79 -22.70 -5.99
CA LEU A 336 -36.90 -23.03 -5.08
C LEU A 336 -36.51 -22.99 -3.59
N LEU A 337 -35.22 -23.23 -3.28
CA LEU A 337 -34.62 -23.15 -1.95
C LEU A 337 -34.71 -21.75 -1.29
N ASN A 338 -34.66 -20.65 -2.06
CA ASN A 338 -34.81 -19.29 -1.50
C ASN A 338 -36.26 -19.02 -1.07
N TRP A 339 -37.24 -19.50 -1.83
CA TRP A 339 -38.66 -19.42 -1.46
C TRP A 339 -38.98 -20.31 -0.26
N LEU A 340 -38.44 -21.53 -0.22
CA LEU A 340 -38.59 -22.44 0.92
C LEU A 340 -37.99 -21.84 2.21
N GLY A 341 -36.84 -21.17 2.13
CA GLY A 341 -36.24 -20.47 3.28
C GLY A 341 -37.10 -19.33 3.80
N LEU A 342 -37.73 -18.54 2.91
CA LEU A 342 -38.58 -17.41 3.29
C LEU A 342 -39.90 -17.88 3.92
N VAL A 343 -40.49 -18.96 3.39
CA VAL A 343 -41.66 -19.62 3.97
C VAL A 343 -41.33 -20.25 5.33
N ALA A 344 -40.17 -20.88 5.50
CA ALA A 344 -39.74 -21.44 6.78
C ALA A 344 -39.54 -20.36 7.87
N ILE A 345 -38.95 -19.20 7.51
CA ILE A 345 -38.77 -18.07 8.43
C ILE A 345 -40.11 -17.44 8.82
N LEU A 346 -41.05 -17.32 7.87
CA LEU A 346 -42.41 -16.87 8.14
C LEU A 346 -43.19 -17.88 9.02
N ALA A 347 -43.01 -19.17 8.79
CA ALA A 347 -43.64 -20.23 9.57
C ALA A 347 -43.13 -20.29 11.02
N ILE A 348 -41.82 -20.08 11.25
CA ILE A 348 -41.23 -20.09 12.60
C ILE A 348 -41.50 -18.77 13.34
N GLY A 349 -41.52 -17.63 12.64
CA GLY A 349 -41.68 -16.31 13.27
C GLY A 349 -43.13 -15.86 13.47
N ILE A 350 -44.00 -16.03 12.46
CA ILE A 350 -45.34 -15.44 12.47
C ILE A 350 -46.39 -16.41 13.06
N VAL A 351 -46.25 -17.71 12.82
CA VAL A 351 -47.24 -18.70 13.30
C VAL A 351 -47.33 -18.74 14.83
N PRO A 352 -46.22 -18.70 15.61
CA PRO A 352 -46.32 -18.64 17.07
C PRO A 352 -46.97 -17.33 17.55
N ILE A 353 -46.72 -16.21 16.88
CA ILE A 353 -47.28 -14.90 17.23
C ILE A 353 -48.79 -14.86 16.95
N VAL A 354 -49.24 -15.41 15.83
CA VAL A 354 -50.65 -15.50 15.46
C VAL A 354 -51.40 -16.49 16.36
N ILE A 355 -50.80 -17.65 16.70
CA ILE A 355 -51.37 -18.60 17.66
C ILE A 355 -51.48 -17.97 19.06
N MET A 356 -50.46 -17.21 19.49
CA MET A 356 -50.45 -16.53 20.78
C MET A 356 -51.47 -15.38 20.84
N GLN A 357 -51.68 -14.63 19.75
CA GLN A 357 -52.70 -13.59 19.67
C GLN A 357 -54.13 -14.15 19.58
N ARG A 358 -54.34 -15.29 18.90
CA ARG A 358 -55.65 -15.98 18.83
C ARG A 358 -56.10 -16.57 20.17
N ASN A 359 -55.17 -16.92 21.06
CA ASN A 359 -55.49 -17.41 22.40
C ASN A 359 -55.74 -16.28 23.42
N ARG A 360 -55.36 -15.03 23.12
CA ARG A 360 -55.63 -13.86 23.99
C ARG A 360 -57.04 -13.27 23.84
N THR A 361 -57.81 -13.67 22.82
CA THR A 361 -59.14 -13.12 22.52
C THR A 361 -60.30 -14.08 22.80
N LYS A 362 -60.06 -15.22 23.47
CA LYS A 362 -61.19 -16.00 24.01
C LYS A 362 -61.76 -15.25 25.22
N PRO A 363 -63.03 -14.79 25.19
CA PRO A 363 -63.63 -14.16 26.35
C PRO A 363 -63.66 -15.14 27.51
N LEU A 364 -63.22 -14.69 28.70
CA LEU A 364 -63.39 -15.40 29.96
C LEU A 364 -64.87 -15.79 30.08
N LYS A 365 -65.16 -17.10 30.13
CA LYS A 365 -66.51 -17.61 30.41
C LYS A 365 -67.00 -16.94 31.70
N LYS A 366 -68.03 -16.09 31.58
CA LYS A 366 -68.73 -15.47 32.71
C LYS A 366 -69.02 -16.55 33.75
N ARG A 367 -68.50 -16.38 34.98
CA ARG A 367 -68.91 -17.17 36.15
C ARG A 367 -70.44 -17.07 36.27
N ARG A 368 -71.13 -18.20 36.14
CA ARG A 368 -72.57 -18.26 36.45
C ARG A 368 -72.76 -18.17 37.97
N PRO A 369 -73.78 -17.45 38.46
CA PRO A 369 -74.01 -17.22 39.88
C PRO A 369 -74.39 -18.53 40.60
N ALA A 370 -73.95 -18.63 41.85
CA ALA A 370 -74.32 -19.72 42.76
C ALA A 370 -75.85 -19.80 42.90
N LYS A 371 -76.40 -21.00 42.66
CA LYS A 371 -77.80 -21.29 42.97
C LYS A 371 -77.96 -21.55 44.47
N PRO A 372 -79.08 -21.13 45.08
CA PRO A 372 -79.30 -21.24 46.51
C PRO A 372 -79.64 -22.68 46.92
N VAL A 373 -79.20 -23.02 48.13
CA VAL A 373 -79.52 -24.26 48.86
C VAL A 373 -81.04 -24.40 49.01
N LYS A 374 -81.57 -25.59 48.72
CA LYS A 374 -82.93 -25.98 49.13
C LYS A 374 -82.89 -27.34 49.83
N LYS A 375 -83.27 -27.25 51.11
CA LYS A 375 -83.74 -28.22 52.11
C LYS A 375 -82.82 -29.39 52.47
#